data_AF-A0A838MJU7-F1
#
_entry.id   AF-A0A838MJU7-F1
#
_cell.length_a   1.000
_cell.length_b   1.000
_cell.length_c   1.000
_cell.angle_alpha   90.00
_cell.angle_beta   90.00
_cell.angle_gamma   90.00
#
_symmetry.space_group_name_H-M   'P 1'
#
loop_
_entity.id
_entity.type
_entity.pdbx_description
1 polymer ?
#
loop_
_entity_poly.entity_id
_entity_poly.type
_entity_poly.pdbx_seq_one_letter_code
_entity_poly.pdbx_strand_id
1 'polypeptide(L)'
;MTIQHKQLAENRWSELSFFAQMANIGSETERAIKWRKKENAEYAEKAFERALELFDLTAADKKNQKRLKEILRAREMFADYFAGGNNYHSTGKQWQKYFFAFNFAARLNA
;
A
#
# COMPACT_ATOMS: atom_id res chain seq x y z
N MET A 1 -4.49 -0.01 -15.74
CA MET A 1 -5.46 0.01 -14.62
C MET A 1 -6.21 1.32 -14.65
N THR A 2 -7.51 1.28 -14.44
CA THR A 2 -8.36 2.47 -14.34
C THR A 2 -8.23 3.02 -12.91
N ILE A 3 -7.76 4.26 -12.77
CA ILE A 3 -7.69 4.96 -11.48
C ILE A 3 -9.12 5.12 -10.96
N GLN A 4 -9.45 4.43 -9.87
CA GLN A 4 -10.79 4.48 -9.26
C GLN A 4 -11.00 5.81 -8.53
N HIS A 5 -9.92 6.44 -8.04
CA HIS A 5 -9.97 7.69 -7.28
C HIS A 5 -9.32 8.85 -8.03
N LYS A 6 -10.04 9.41 -9.01
CA LYS A 6 -9.57 10.54 -9.84
C LYS A 6 -9.04 11.73 -9.03
N GLN A 7 -9.71 12.09 -7.92
CA GLN A 7 -9.28 13.20 -7.04
C GLN A 7 -8.00 12.95 -6.24
N LEU A 8 -7.55 11.70 -6.10
CA LEU A 8 -6.23 11.41 -5.52
C LEU A 8 -5.11 11.55 -6.55
N ALA A 9 -5.44 11.28 -7.82
CA ALA A 9 -4.56 11.47 -8.96
C ALA A 9 -4.45 12.95 -9.38
N GLU A 10 -5.33 13.83 -8.90
CA GLU A 10 -5.27 15.30 -9.04
C GLU A 10 -4.17 15.94 -8.17
N ASN A 11 -2.95 15.39 -8.22
CA ASN A 11 -1.70 15.87 -7.61
C ASN A 11 -1.55 15.87 -6.08
N ARG A 12 -2.62 15.82 -5.28
CA ARG A 12 -2.50 15.80 -3.79
C ARG A 12 -1.69 14.63 -3.24
N TRP A 13 -1.70 13.47 -3.91
CA TRP A 13 -0.88 12.34 -3.49
C TRP A 13 0.63 12.64 -3.58
N SER A 14 1.06 13.40 -4.59
CA SER A 14 2.46 13.78 -4.78
C SER A 14 2.95 14.87 -3.82
N GLU A 15 2.05 15.53 -3.11
CA GLU A 15 2.38 16.50 -2.06
C GLU A 15 2.78 15.80 -0.75
N LEU A 16 2.27 14.59 -0.51
CA LEU A 16 2.61 13.80 0.67
C LEU A 16 4.10 13.41 0.68
N SER A 17 4.75 13.45 1.84
CA SER A 17 6.10 12.88 1.97
C SER A 17 6.11 11.38 1.62
N PHE A 18 7.27 10.83 1.27
CA PHE A 18 7.40 9.39 1.02
C PHE A 18 6.89 8.55 2.20
N PHE A 19 7.20 8.97 3.44
CA PHE A 19 6.72 8.29 4.65
C PHE A 19 5.20 8.33 4.76
N ALA A 20 4.57 9.47 4.47
CA ALA A 20 3.11 9.59 4.46
C ALA A 20 2.47 8.74 3.34
N GLN A 21 3.05 8.68 2.15
CA GLN A 21 2.58 7.81 1.07
C GLN A 21 2.62 6.33 1.50
N MET A 22 3.75 5.86 2.03
CA MET A 22 3.90 4.48 2.51
C MET A 22 3.02 4.16 3.73
N ALA A 23 2.80 5.11 4.64
CA ALA A 23 1.88 4.97 5.77
C ALA A 23 0.43 4.76 5.32
N ASN A 24 -0.01 5.52 4.30
CA ASN A 24 -1.34 5.37 3.71
C ASN A 24 -1.49 4.03 2.98
N ILE A 25 -0.49 3.59 2.20
CA ILE A 25 -0.45 2.25 1.60
C ILE A 25 -0.59 1.16 2.68
N GLY A 26 0.12 1.33 3.80
CA GLY A 26 0.05 0.40 4.92
C GLY A 26 -1.32 0.30 5.56
N SER A 27 -2.04 1.42 5.64
CA SER A 27 -3.41 1.45 6.16
C SER A 27 -4.38 0.65 5.28
N GLU A 28 -4.25 0.77 3.95
CA GLU A 28 -5.02 -0.03 2.99
C GLU A 28 -4.67 -1.52 3.03
N THR A 29 -3.37 -1.82 3.14
CA THR A 29 -2.86 -3.18 3.31
C THR A 29 -3.45 -3.84 4.56
N GLU A 30 -3.42 -3.14 5.70
CA GLU A 30 -4.01 -3.64 6.95
C GLU A 30 -5.53 -3.79 6.85
N ARG A 31 -6.20 -2.86 6.16
CA ARG A 31 -7.65 -2.92 5.93
C ARG A 31 -8.05 -4.13 5.09
N ALA A 32 -7.33 -4.41 4.01
CA ALA A 32 -7.54 -5.60 3.19
C ALA A 32 -7.38 -6.89 4.02
N ILE A 33 -6.33 -6.97 4.83
CA ILE A 33 -6.08 -8.10 5.73
C ILE A 33 -7.20 -8.26 6.77
N LYS A 34 -7.64 -7.17 7.39
CA LYS A 34 -8.70 -7.18 8.41
C LYS A 34 -10.03 -7.64 7.84
N TRP A 35 -10.43 -7.15 6.67
CA TRP A 35 -11.69 -7.57 6.05
C TRP A 35 -11.66 -9.02 5.57
N ARG A 36 -10.52 -9.47 5.04
CA ARG A 36 -10.32 -10.88 4.68
C ARG A 36 -10.46 -11.81 5.88
N LYS A 37 -9.90 -11.44 7.03
CA LYS A 37 -10.06 -12.20 8.29
C LYS A 37 -11.50 -12.23 8.82
N LYS A 38 -12.32 -11.25 8.44
CA LYS A 38 -13.75 -11.18 8.78
C LYS A 38 -14.63 -11.83 7.71
N GLU A 39 -14.03 -12.53 6.74
CA GLU A 39 -14.73 -13.19 5.63
C GLU A 39 -15.59 -12.24 4.78
N ASN A 40 -15.27 -10.95 4.79
CA ASN A 40 -15.91 -9.95 3.93
C ASN A 40 -15.06 -9.74 2.69
N ALA A 41 -15.29 -10.56 1.66
CA ALA A 41 -14.52 -10.57 0.42
C ALA A 41 -14.60 -9.22 -0.32
N GLU A 42 -15.79 -8.61 -0.42
CA GLU A 42 -16.00 -7.36 -1.14
C GLU A 42 -15.16 -6.21 -0.57
N TYR A 43 -15.16 -6.01 0.75
CA TYR A 43 -14.35 -4.97 1.36
C TYR A 43 -12.86 -5.29 1.39
N ALA A 44 -12.50 -6.57 1.44
CA ALA A 44 -11.12 -6.98 1.33
C ALA A 44 -10.56 -6.66 -0.06
N GLU A 45 -11.31 -6.97 -1.11
CA GLU A 45 -10.95 -6.71 -2.51
C GLU A 45 -10.86 -5.21 -2.80
N LYS A 46 -11.84 -4.41 -2.38
CA LYS A 46 -11.80 -2.94 -2.52
C LYS A 46 -10.56 -2.32 -1.87
N ALA A 47 -10.19 -2.78 -0.67
CA ALA A 47 -8.98 -2.29 0.00
C ALA A 47 -7.69 -2.79 -0.66
N PHE A 48 -7.70 -4.01 -1.21
CA PHE A 48 -6.59 -4.57 -1.96
C PHE A 48 -6.31 -3.77 -3.25
N GLU A 49 -7.34 -3.55 -4.07
CA GLU A 49 -7.24 -2.74 -5.29
C GLU A 49 -6.73 -1.33 -4.97
N ARG A 50 -7.28 -0.75 -3.90
CA ARG A 50 -6.87 0.57 -3.43
C ARG A 50 -5.39 0.61 -3.01
N ALA A 51 -4.90 -0.39 -2.30
CA ALA A 51 -3.48 -0.48 -1.94
C ALA A 51 -2.59 -0.55 -3.19
N LEU A 52 -2.96 -1.35 -4.20
CA LEU A 52 -2.20 -1.43 -5.46
C LEU A 52 -2.18 -0.10 -6.22
N GLU A 53 -3.32 0.59 -6.28
CA GLU A 53 -3.40 1.93 -6.88
C GLU A 53 -2.46 2.91 -6.16
N LEU A 54 -2.42 2.89 -4.82
CA LEU A 54 -1.52 3.74 -4.05
C LEU A 54 -0.04 3.39 -4.27
N PHE A 55 0.30 2.11 -4.37
CA PHE A 55 1.66 1.68 -4.75
C PHE A 55 2.04 2.24 -6.12
N ASP A 56 1.15 2.16 -7.11
CA ASP A 56 1.40 2.65 -8.47
C ASP A 56 1.53 4.18 -8.52
N LEU A 57 0.66 4.90 -7.82
CA LEU A 57 0.79 6.36 -7.67
C LEU A 57 2.11 6.74 -6.99
N THR A 58 2.54 5.97 -5.99
CA THR A 58 3.80 6.20 -5.26
C THR A 58 5.02 5.89 -6.12
N ALA A 59 4.95 4.86 -6.96
CA ALA A 59 6.00 4.50 -7.91
C ALA A 59 6.09 5.50 -9.07
N ALA A 60 4.97 6.06 -9.53
CA ALA A 60 4.93 7.05 -10.59
C ALA A 60 5.46 8.43 -10.16
N ASP A 61 5.50 8.70 -8.85
CA ASP A 61 5.99 9.96 -8.30
C ASP A 61 7.51 10.12 -8.53
N LYS A 62 7.90 11.18 -9.25
CA LYS A 62 9.30 11.47 -9.61
C LYS A 62 10.21 11.55 -8.38
N LYS A 63 9.71 12.00 -7.22
CA LYS A 63 10.54 12.09 -6.00
C LYS A 63 10.97 10.72 -5.45
N ASN A 64 10.28 9.66 -5.86
CA ASN A 64 10.48 8.30 -5.37
C ASN A 64 11.32 7.43 -6.32
N GLN A 65 11.87 7.98 -7.41
CA GLN A 65 12.67 7.21 -8.39
C GLN A 65 13.80 6.38 -7.77
N LYS A 66 14.45 6.88 -6.71
CA LYS A 66 15.52 6.16 -6.00
C LYS A 66 15.03 5.00 -5.12
N ARG A 67 13.71 4.85 -4.93
CA ARG A 67 13.06 3.86 -4.04
C ARG A 67 12.15 2.88 -4.78
N LEU A 68 12.11 2.93 -6.12
CA LEU A 68 11.24 2.08 -6.93
C LEU A 68 11.39 0.59 -6.61
N LYS A 69 12.61 0.13 -6.37
CA LYS A 69 12.88 -1.27 -6.02
C LYS A 69 12.12 -1.70 -4.76
N GLU A 70 12.07 -0.86 -3.74
CA GLU A 70 11.33 -1.14 -2.51
C GLU A 70 9.82 -1.12 -2.76
N ILE A 71 9.33 -0.05 -3.40
CA ILE A 71 7.90 0.17 -3.68
C ILE A 71 7.33 -0.98 -4.51
N LEU A 72 7.99 -1.33 -5.61
CA LEU A 72 7.52 -2.36 -6.54
C LEU A 72 7.62 -3.77 -5.95
N ARG A 73 8.62 -4.04 -5.11
CA ARG A 73 8.70 -5.33 -4.39
C ARG A 73 7.62 -5.45 -3.34
N ALA A 74 7.37 -4.40 -2.56
CA ALA A 74 6.28 -4.41 -1.59
C ALA A 74 4.93 -4.59 -2.29
N ARG A 75 4.72 -3.93 -3.43
CA ARG A 75 3.54 -4.12 -4.27
C ARG A 75 3.40 -5.56 -4.76
N GLU A 76 4.45 -6.14 -5.32
CA GLU A 76 4.46 -7.52 -5.82
C GLU A 76 4.20 -8.53 -4.71
N MET A 77 4.92 -8.42 -3.59
CA MET A 77 4.73 -9.31 -2.44
C MET A 77 3.31 -9.19 -1.87
N PHE A 78 2.72 -7.99 -1.87
CA PHE A 78 1.36 -7.82 -1.39
C PHE A 78 0.33 -8.43 -2.34
N ALA A 79 0.54 -8.31 -3.66
CA ALA A 79 -0.27 -9.00 -4.66
C ALA A 79 -0.18 -10.53 -4.52
N ASP A 80 1.03 -11.07 -4.37
CA ASP A 80 1.25 -12.51 -4.13
C ASP A 80 0.58 -12.99 -2.83
N TYR A 81 0.67 -12.21 -1.76
CA TYR A 81 0.03 -12.52 -0.47
C TYR A 81 -1.50 -12.45 -0.50
N PHE A 82 -2.05 -11.50 -1.26
CA PHE A 82 -3.48 -11.25 -1.25
C PHE A 82 -4.24 -12.12 -2.23
N ALA A 83 -3.77 -12.15 -3.49
CA ALA A 83 -4.44 -12.78 -4.63
C ALA A 83 -3.62 -13.89 -5.30
N GLY A 84 -2.34 -14.03 -4.94
CA GLY A 84 -1.47 -15.11 -5.43
C GLY A 84 -1.44 -16.33 -4.52
N GLY A 85 -0.44 -17.20 -4.76
CA GLY A 85 -0.20 -18.40 -3.96
C GLY A 85 0.51 -18.13 -2.63
N ASN A 86 0.83 -16.87 -2.31
CA ASN A 86 1.72 -16.49 -1.23
C ASN A 86 3.07 -17.22 -1.29
N ASN A 87 3.66 -17.27 -2.49
CA ASN A 87 4.94 -17.92 -2.78
C ASN A 87 6.11 -17.33 -1.98
N TYR A 88 6.00 -16.05 -1.59
CA TYR A 88 7.00 -15.40 -0.73
C TYR A 88 6.77 -15.64 0.77
N HIS A 89 5.76 -16.45 1.14
CA HIS A 89 5.44 -16.85 2.51
C HIS A 89 5.29 -15.66 3.48
N SER A 90 4.73 -14.55 2.99
CA SER A 90 4.49 -13.38 3.82
C SER A 90 3.27 -13.59 4.73
N THR A 91 3.24 -12.86 5.84
CA THR A 91 2.20 -12.96 6.87
C THR A 91 1.64 -11.58 7.19
N GLY A 92 0.39 -11.53 7.66
CA GLY A 92 -0.22 -10.27 8.08
C GLY A 92 0.57 -9.54 9.18
N LYS A 93 1.30 -10.26 10.04
CA LYS A 93 2.18 -9.68 11.07
C LYS A 93 3.42 -9.02 10.46
N GLN A 94 4.00 -9.61 9.42
CA GLN A 94 5.12 -8.99 8.68
C GLN A 94 4.66 -7.71 7.97
N TRP A 95 3.48 -7.72 7.35
CA TRP A 95 2.90 -6.52 6.74
C TRP A 95 2.66 -5.40 7.74
N GLN A 96 2.07 -5.73 8.89
CA GLN A 96 1.87 -4.77 9.98
C GLN A 96 3.22 -4.19 10.44
N LYS A 97 4.23 -5.05 10.68
CA LYS A 97 5.56 -4.61 11.13
C LYS A 97 6.24 -3.70 10.10
N TYR A 98 6.20 -4.06 8.82
CA TYR A 98 6.81 -3.29 7.73
C TYR A 98 6.19 -1.88 7.66
N PHE A 99 4.87 -1.78 7.63
CA PHE A 99 4.18 -0.49 7.51
C PHE A 99 4.13 0.33 8.80
N PHE A 100 4.24 -0.29 9.96
CA PHE A 100 4.31 0.42 11.24
C PHE A 100 5.49 1.40 11.31
N ALA A 101 6.65 1.03 10.73
CA ALA A 101 7.81 1.92 10.67
C ALA A 101 7.51 3.21 9.89
N PHE A 102 6.78 3.12 8.77
CA PHE A 102 6.37 4.29 7.99
C PHE A 102 5.32 5.12 8.71
N ASN A 103 4.34 4.49 9.37
CA ASN A 103 3.36 5.19 10.20
C ASN A 103 4.03 5.99 11.32
N PHE A 104 5.01 5.41 11.99
CA PHE A 104 5.79 6.09 13.02
C PHE A 104 6.58 7.27 12.45
N ALA A 105 7.36 7.04 11.38
CA ALA A 105 8.16 8.08 10.73
C ALA A 105 7.32 9.24 10.17
N ALA A 106 6.13 8.95 9.63
CA ALA A 106 5.21 9.96 9.14
C ALA A 106 4.72 10.89 10.26
N ARG A 107 4.64 10.42 11.51
CA ARG A 107 4.20 11.21 12.67
C ARG A 107 5.30 11.99 13.36
N LEU A 108 6.57 11.61 13.18
CA LEU A 108 7.69 12.35 13.77
C LEU A 108 7.86 13.75 13.17
N ASN A 109 7.32 14.00 11.98
CA ASN A 109 7.44 15.26 11.24
C ASN A 109 6.08 15.82 10.83
N ALA A 110 4.99 15.44 11.52
CA ALA A 110 3.62 15.88 11.25
C ALA A 110 3.23 17.10 12.07
#